data_AF-A0A2W4ICB6-F1
#
_entry.id   AF-A0A2W4ICB6-F1
#
_cell.length_a   1.000
_cell.length_b   1.000
_cell.length_c   1.000
_cell.angle_alpha   90.00
_cell.angle_beta   90.00
_cell.angle_gamma   90.00
#
_symmetry.space_group_name_H-M   'P 1'
#
loop_
_entity.id
_entity.type
_entity.pdbx_description
1 polymer ?
#
loop_
_entity_poly.entity_id
_entity_poly.type
_entity_poly.pdbx_seq_one_letter_code
_entity_poly.pdbx_strand_id
1 'polypeptide(L)'
;MENADKDLDYRKIADSRGLSKLPYSSYLNDTLDAWKKRLVDSFKGMSRKRQERLIEKNAVVLSVGTTVTFLNLIYRALPLLIRVFCIPAAVVGSYVFAKKCIAPFVISELKEHLNPEILDEEEADSLATHEKAESAKIQQ
;
A
#
# COMPACT_ATOMS: atom_id res chain seq x y z
N MET A 1 3.23 -19.59 -19.84
CA MET A 1 3.67 -18.24 -19.44
C MET A 1 3.72 -18.23 -17.92
N GLU A 2 4.91 -18.53 -17.41
CA GLU A 2 5.23 -18.91 -16.04
C GLU A 2 5.99 -17.74 -15.43
N ASN A 3 5.27 -16.86 -14.74
CA ASN A 3 5.84 -15.70 -14.02
C ASN A 3 5.71 -15.92 -12.51
N ALA A 4 6.20 -17.07 -12.05
CA ALA A 4 6.13 -17.48 -10.65
C ALA A 4 7.49 -18.00 -10.17
N ASP A 5 8.58 -17.28 -10.43
CA ASP A 5 9.85 -17.60 -9.73
C ASP A 5 10.91 -16.49 -9.79
N LYS A 6 10.51 -15.27 -9.43
CA LYS A 6 11.47 -14.22 -9.06
C LYS A 6 11.12 -13.67 -7.69
N ASP A 7 10.72 -14.55 -6.80
CA ASP A 7 10.98 -14.34 -5.38
C ASP A 7 12.51 -14.34 -5.27
N LEU A 8 13.10 -13.14 -5.38
CA LEU A 8 14.51 -12.96 -5.10
C LEU A 8 14.71 -13.58 -3.72
N ASP A 9 15.48 -14.65 -3.65
CA ASP A 9 15.77 -15.36 -2.43
C ASP A 9 16.68 -14.49 -1.55
N TYR A 10 16.09 -13.44 -0.99
CA TYR A 10 16.75 -12.49 -0.10
C TYR A 10 17.34 -13.23 1.10
N ARG A 11 16.78 -14.40 1.44
CA ARG A 11 17.33 -15.36 2.41
C ARG A 11 18.68 -15.91 1.96
N LYS A 12 18.83 -16.44 0.74
CA LYS A 12 20.15 -16.89 0.22
C LYS A 12 21.18 -15.76 0.17
N ILE A 13 20.77 -14.54 -0.19
CA ILE A 13 21.69 -13.38 -0.22
C ILE A 13 22.08 -12.94 1.21
N ALA A 14 21.15 -12.99 2.17
CA ALA A 14 21.43 -12.68 3.57
C ALA A 14 22.31 -13.75 4.25
N ASP A 15 22.06 -15.03 3.96
CA ASP A 15 22.86 -16.15 4.47
C ASP A 15 24.28 -16.14 3.91
N SER A 16 24.46 -15.88 2.61
CA SER A 16 25.79 -15.82 1.98
C SER A 16 26.66 -14.68 2.52
N ARG A 17 26.06 -13.63 3.11
CA ARG A 17 26.78 -12.51 3.74
C ARG A 17 26.92 -12.65 5.26
N GLY A 18 26.47 -13.75 5.86
CA GLY A 18 26.49 -13.94 7.31
C GLY A 18 25.58 -12.99 8.09
N LEU A 19 24.67 -12.29 7.40
CA LEU A 19 23.73 -11.34 7.99
C LEU A 19 22.60 -12.04 8.76
N SER A 20 22.38 -13.34 8.52
CA SER A 20 21.44 -14.17 9.28
C SER A 20 21.85 -14.39 10.73
N LYS A 21 23.12 -14.16 11.08
CA LYS A 21 23.62 -14.23 12.48
C LYS A 21 23.46 -12.93 13.26
N LEU A 22 22.99 -11.85 12.63
CA LEU A 22 22.71 -10.61 13.36
C LEU A 22 21.38 -10.75 14.11
N PRO A 23 21.37 -10.60 15.45
CA PRO A 23 20.17 -10.80 16.27
C PRO A 23 19.01 -9.88 15.88
N TYR A 24 19.28 -8.78 15.17
CA TYR A 24 18.28 -7.80 14.76
C TYR A 24 17.39 -8.23 13.58
N SER A 25 17.81 -9.18 12.74
CA SER A 25 16.98 -9.57 11.58
C SER A 25 15.74 -10.37 12.00
N SER A 26 15.83 -11.17 13.07
CA SER A 26 14.69 -11.91 13.63
C SER A 26 13.62 -10.95 14.15
N TYR A 27 14.00 -9.98 14.99
CA TYR A 27 13.05 -9.04 15.59
C TYR A 27 12.26 -8.23 14.55
N LEU A 28 12.90 -7.82 13.46
CA LEU A 28 12.22 -7.08 12.40
C LEU A 28 11.19 -7.94 11.65
N ASN A 29 11.54 -9.20 11.36
CA ASN A 29 10.60 -10.12 10.72
C ASN A 29 9.43 -10.45 11.65
N ASP A 30 9.71 -10.73 12.93
CA ASP A 30 8.69 -11.07 13.93
C ASP A 30 7.70 -9.90 14.13
N THR A 31 8.20 -8.66 14.17
CA THR A 31 7.33 -7.48 14.30
C THR A 31 6.53 -7.19 13.03
N LEU A 32 7.12 -7.41 11.86
CA LEU A 32 6.45 -7.25 10.57
C LEU A 32 5.35 -8.30 10.39
N ASP A 33 5.59 -9.54 10.80
CA ASP A 33 4.61 -10.62 10.76
C ASP A 33 3.47 -10.38 11.77
N ALA A 34 3.79 -9.94 12.99
CA ALA A 34 2.78 -9.55 13.98
C ALA A 34 1.91 -8.39 13.48
N TRP A 35 2.52 -7.42 12.79
CA TRP A 35 1.80 -6.30 12.17
C TRP A 35 0.91 -6.77 11.01
N LYS A 36 1.44 -7.61 10.10
CA LYS A 36 0.66 -8.22 9.00
C LYS A 36 -0.55 -8.97 9.54
N LYS A 37 -0.37 -9.79 10.58
CA LYS A 37 -1.46 -10.55 11.20
C LYS A 37 -2.56 -9.63 11.74
N ARG A 38 -2.21 -8.55 12.44
CA ARG A 38 -3.18 -7.55 12.93
C ARG A 38 -3.93 -6.88 11.79
N LEU A 39 -3.26 -6.60 10.68
CA LEU A 39 -3.86 -6.05 9.47
C LEU A 39 -4.88 -7.00 8.87
N VAL A 40 -4.51 -8.26 8.67
CA VAL A 40 -5.39 -9.31 8.15
C VAL A 40 -6.60 -9.53 9.07
N ASP A 41 -6.39 -9.53 10.38
CA ASP A 41 -7.50 -9.62 11.34
C ASP A 41 -8.44 -8.41 11.26
N SER A 42 -7.92 -7.20 11.02
CA SER A 42 -8.75 -6.00 10.81
C SER A 42 -9.53 -6.03 9.49
N PHE A 43 -9.06 -6.82 8.52
CA PHE A 43 -9.66 -6.94 7.19
C PHE A 43 -10.87 -7.89 7.16
N LYS A 44 -11.04 -8.71 8.20
CA LYS A 44 -12.23 -9.56 8.36
C LYS A 44 -13.48 -8.68 8.43
N GLY A 45 -14.32 -8.75 7.41
CA GLY A 45 -15.56 -7.96 7.30
C GLY A 45 -15.44 -6.60 6.60
N MET A 46 -14.29 -6.26 5.99
CA MET A 46 -14.20 -5.12 5.07
C MET A 46 -14.24 -5.57 3.61
N SER A 47 -14.92 -4.80 2.75
CA SER A 47 -14.84 -4.99 1.30
C SER A 47 -13.42 -4.70 0.80
N ARG A 48 -13.01 -5.38 -0.27
CA ARG A 48 -11.66 -5.23 -0.86
C ARG A 48 -11.33 -3.78 -1.21
N LYS A 49 -12.29 -3.06 -1.79
CA LYS A 49 -12.17 -1.62 -2.12
C LYS A 49 -11.88 -0.76 -0.89
N ARG A 50 -12.47 -1.11 0.26
CA ARG A 50 -12.20 -0.43 1.54
C ARG A 50 -10.81 -0.77 2.09
N GLN A 51 -10.38 -2.02 1.95
CA GLN A 51 -9.03 -2.46 2.34
C GLN A 51 -7.96 -1.72 1.52
N GLU A 52 -8.09 -1.68 0.19
CA GLU A 52 -7.16 -0.99 -0.71
C GLU A 52 -7.08 0.50 -0.39
N ARG A 53 -8.23 1.16 -0.17
CA ARG A 53 -8.26 2.58 0.23
C ARG A 53 -7.59 2.82 1.58
N LEU A 54 -7.68 1.87 2.51
CA LEU A 54 -7.04 1.97 3.82
C LEU A 54 -5.52 1.80 3.70
N ILE A 55 -5.07 0.86 2.87
CA ILE A 55 -3.66 0.67 2.52
C ILE A 55 -3.10 1.95 1.88
N GLU A 56 -3.80 2.51 0.89
CA GLU A 56 -3.38 3.75 0.21
C GLU A 56 -3.24 4.91 1.20
N LYS A 57 -4.22 5.10 2.09
CA LYS A 57 -4.17 6.14 3.13
C LYS A 57 -2.99 5.95 4.07
N ASN A 58 -2.77 4.73 4.55
CA ASN A 58 -1.65 4.43 5.45
C ASN A 58 -0.30 4.62 4.75
N ALA A 59 -0.16 4.21 3.49
CA ALA A 59 1.05 4.43 2.70
C ALA A 59 1.35 5.93 2.55
N VAL A 60 0.33 6.75 2.28
CA VAL A 60 0.48 8.21 2.22
C VAL A 60 0.90 8.79 3.57
N VAL A 61 0.25 8.41 4.67
CA VAL A 61 0.57 8.91 6.02
C VAL A 61 2.01 8.56 6.40
N LEU A 62 2.44 7.30 6.18
CA LEU A 62 3.81 6.87 6.47
C LEU A 62 4.85 7.60 5.61
N SER A 63 4.58 7.74 4.31
CA SER A 63 5.51 8.41 3.40
C SER A 63 5.65 9.90 3.74
N VAL A 64 4.54 10.62 3.90
CA VAL A 64 4.55 12.04 4.26
C VAL A 64 5.17 12.24 5.64
N GLY A 65 4.82 11.41 6.63
CA GLY A 65 5.41 11.48 7.98
C GLY A 65 6.93 11.28 7.97
N THR A 66 7.42 10.33 7.18
CA THR A 66 8.86 10.09 7.00
C THR A 66 9.53 11.28 6.32
N THR A 67 8.92 11.84 5.27
CA THR A 67 9.43 13.03 4.58
C THR A 67 9.50 14.24 5.52
N VAL A 68 8.48 14.49 6.34
CA VAL A 68 8.50 15.60 7.32
C VAL A 68 9.59 15.39 8.36
N THR A 69 9.75 14.15 8.86
CA THR A 69 10.81 13.81 9.81
C THR A 69 12.19 14.06 9.21
N PHE A 70 12.41 13.63 7.96
CA PHE A 70 13.66 13.84 7.24
C PHE A 70 13.91 15.33 6.95
N LEU A 71 12.88 16.06 6.51
CA LEU A 71 12.94 17.51 6.30
C LEU A 71 13.33 18.23 7.60
N ASN A 72 12.81 17.83 8.74
CA ASN A 72 13.17 18.42 10.04
C ASN A 72 14.66 18.24 10.38
N LEU A 73 15.26 17.09 10.05
CA LEU A 73 16.68 16.84 10.26
C LEU A 73 17.56 17.77 9.42
N ILE A 74 17.18 18.00 8.16
CA ILE A 74 17.93 18.86 7.25
C ILE A 74 17.52 20.34 7.33
N TYR A 75 16.40 20.65 8.00
CA TYR A 75 15.78 21.98 8.00
C TYR A 75 16.76 23.08 8.41
N ARG A 76 17.58 22.83 9.43
CA ARG A 76 18.58 23.79 9.92
C ARG A 76 19.67 24.11 8.90
N ALA A 77 20.00 23.17 8.02
CA ALA A 77 21.07 23.32 7.03
C ALA A 77 20.62 24.06 5.76
N LEU A 78 19.31 24.17 5.49
CA LEU A 78 18.82 24.81 4.26
C LEU A 78 18.75 26.35 4.37
N PRO A 79 19.12 27.10 3.30
CA PRO A 79 18.85 28.53 3.17
C PRO A 79 17.35 28.87 3.11
N LEU A 80 16.97 30.06 3.58
CA LEU A 80 15.58 30.47 3.75
C LEU A 80 14.77 30.43 2.44
N LEU A 81 15.36 30.88 1.32
CA LEU A 81 14.71 30.82 0.00
C LEU A 81 14.40 29.39 -0.43
N ILE A 82 15.30 28.44 -0.19
CA ILE A 82 15.10 27.04 -0.59
C ILE A 82 14.01 26.40 0.27
N ARG A 83 13.94 26.71 1.58
CA ARG A 83 12.91 26.15 2.48
C ARG A 83 11.49 26.41 2.00
N VAL A 84 11.21 27.61 1.51
CA VAL A 84 9.86 28.02 1.06
C VAL A 84 9.39 27.14 -0.11
N PHE A 85 10.27 26.77 -1.03
CA PHE A 85 9.91 25.93 -2.18
C PHE A 85 10.07 24.43 -1.92
N CYS A 86 11.09 24.01 -1.17
CA CYS A 86 11.36 22.60 -0.92
C CYS A 86 10.27 21.93 -0.08
N ILE A 87 9.70 22.61 0.91
CA ILE A 87 8.72 21.97 1.80
C ILE A 87 7.44 21.59 1.04
N PRO A 88 6.76 22.50 0.32
CA PRO A 88 5.58 22.12 -0.47
C PRO A 88 5.94 21.09 -1.55
N ALA A 89 7.06 21.27 -2.25
CA ALA A 89 7.48 20.34 -3.30
C ALA A 89 7.74 18.92 -2.76
N ALA A 90 8.38 18.80 -1.60
CA ALA A 90 8.65 17.52 -0.96
C ALA A 90 7.37 16.85 -0.44
N VAL A 91 6.41 17.62 0.09
CA VAL A 91 5.12 17.08 0.55
C VAL A 91 4.27 16.60 -0.63
N VAL A 92 4.19 17.38 -1.72
CA VAL A 92 3.47 16.95 -2.94
C VAL A 92 4.18 15.75 -3.58
N GLY A 93 5.51 15.79 -3.65
CA GLY A 93 6.32 14.69 -4.18
C GLY A 93 6.13 13.40 -3.41
N SER A 94 6.16 13.44 -2.07
CA SER A 94 5.95 12.26 -1.23
C SER A 94 4.54 11.72 -1.33
N TYR A 95 3.53 12.59 -1.43
CA TYR A 95 2.15 12.17 -1.66
C TYR A 95 1.98 11.41 -2.99
N VAL A 96 2.51 11.95 -4.09
CA VAL A 96 2.44 11.30 -5.41
C VAL A 96 3.23 10.00 -5.42
N PHE A 97 4.42 9.98 -4.81
CA PHE A 97 5.24 8.79 -4.69
C PHE A 97 4.55 7.68 -3.88
N ALA A 98 3.93 8.03 -2.76
CA ALA A 98 3.18 7.08 -1.95
C ALA A 98 2.04 6.45 -2.72
N LYS A 99 1.25 7.26 -3.45
CA LYS A 99 0.13 6.77 -4.24
C LYS A 99 0.53 5.92 -5.44
N LYS A 100 1.57 6.33 -6.18
CA LYS A 100 1.93 5.68 -7.45
C LYS A 100 2.93 4.55 -7.30
N CYS A 101 3.71 4.51 -6.21
CA CYS A 101 4.76 3.51 -6.03
C CYS A 101 4.49 2.61 -4.82
N ILE A 102 4.32 3.20 -3.63
CA ILE A 102 4.23 2.43 -2.38
C ILE A 102 2.89 1.68 -2.29
N ALA A 103 1.77 2.37 -2.49
CA ALA A 103 0.45 1.76 -2.39
C ALA A 103 0.27 0.55 -3.33
N PRO A 104 0.55 0.61 -4.65
CA PRO A 104 0.39 -0.55 -5.52
C PRO A 104 1.35 -1.69 -5.16
N PHE A 105 2.57 -1.38 -4.71
CA PHE A 105 3.52 -2.39 -4.26
C PHE A 105 3.01 -3.14 -3.02
N VAL A 106 2.49 -2.41 -2.02
CA VAL A 106 1.92 -3.04 -0.82
C VAL A 106 0.66 -3.85 -1.15
N ILE A 107 -0.18 -3.36 -2.08
CA ILE A 107 -1.36 -4.10 -2.54
C ILE A 107 -0.96 -5.38 -3.27
N SER A 108 0.08 -5.37 -4.11
CA SER A 108 0.55 -6.58 -4.80
C SER A 108 1.10 -7.61 -3.81
N GLU A 109 1.84 -7.17 -2.79
CA GLU A 109 2.37 -8.03 -1.73
C GLU A 109 1.27 -8.65 -0.85
N LEU A 110 0.20 -7.89 -0.58
CA LEU A 110 -0.91 -8.36 0.23
C LEU A 110 -2.01 -9.06 -0.57
N LYS A 111 -1.87 -9.19 -1.89
CA LYS A 111 -2.93 -9.66 -2.79
C LYS A 111 -3.52 -11.01 -2.36
N GLU A 112 -2.70 -11.92 -1.86
CA GLU A 112 -3.12 -13.26 -1.40
C GLU A 112 -3.92 -13.23 -0.09
N HIS A 113 -3.81 -12.14 0.67
CA HIS A 113 -4.45 -11.96 1.97
C HIS A 113 -5.64 -10.99 1.92
N LEU A 114 -5.85 -10.31 0.79
CA LEU A 114 -7.01 -9.46 0.58
C LEU A 114 -8.25 -10.32 0.34
N ASN A 115 -9.41 -9.82 0.78
CA ASN A 115 -10.67 -10.50 0.48
C ASN A 115 -10.86 -10.58 -1.05
N PRO A 116 -11.47 -11.66 -1.57
CA PRO A 116 -11.78 -11.74 -2.99
C PRO A 116 -12.60 -10.51 -3.40
N GLU A 117 -12.44 -10.12 -4.66
CA GLU A 117 -13.23 -9.06 -5.28
C GLU A 117 -14.64 -9.62 -5.52
N ILE A 118 -15.37 -9.78 -4.42
CA ILE A 118 -16.80 -9.97 -4.46
C ILE A 118 -17.29 -8.61 -4.95
N LEU A 119 -17.73 -8.55 -6.20
CA LEU A 119 -18.55 -7.45 -6.71
C LEU A 119 -19.58 -7.17 -5.62
N ASP A 120 -19.46 -6.02 -4.96
CA ASP A 120 -20.33 -5.66 -3.85
C ASP A 120 -21.76 -5.97 -4.34
N GLU A 121 -22.51 -6.83 -3.65
CA GLU A 121 -23.83 -7.29 -4.14
C GLU A 121 -24.75 -6.10 -4.44
N GLU A 122 -24.51 -4.97 -3.78
CA GLU A 122 -25.11 -3.66 -4.04
C GLU A 122 -24.81 -3.10 -5.44
N GLU A 123 -23.57 -3.26 -5.93
CA GLU A 123 -23.14 -2.86 -7.28
C GLU A 123 -23.72 -3.85 -8.31
N ALA A 124 -23.74 -5.15 -8.00
CA ALA A 124 -24.39 -6.17 -8.84
C ALA A 124 -25.91 -5.94 -8.97
N ASP A 125 -26.59 -5.62 -7.87
CA ASP A 125 -28.02 -5.27 -7.87
C ASP A 125 -28.28 -3.97 -8.61
N SER A 126 -27.41 -2.96 -8.45
CA SER A 126 -27.53 -1.69 -9.18
C SER A 126 -27.42 -1.90 -10.70
N LEU A 127 -26.48 -2.74 -11.14
CA LEU A 127 -26.29 -3.11 -12.54
C LEU A 127 -27.49 -3.91 -13.07
N ALA A 128 -28.00 -4.86 -12.29
CA ALA A 128 -29.19 -5.63 -12.65
C ALA A 128 -30.44 -4.75 -12.80
N THR A 129 -30.61 -3.73 -11.95
CA THR A 129 -31.68 -2.74 -12.13
C THR A 129 -31.48 -1.86 -13.37
N HIS A 130 -30.25 -1.49 -13.69
CA HIS A 130 -29.94 -0.64 -14.85
C HIS A 130 -30.17 -1.40 -16.17
N GLU A 131 -29.77 -2.68 -16.23
CA GLU A 131 -29.97 -3.55 -17.39
C GLU A 131 -31.46 -3.85 -17.64
N LYS A 132 -32.24 -4.06 -16.57
CA LYS A 132 -33.71 -4.17 -16.66
C LYS A 132 -34.35 -2.90 -17.20
N ALA A 133 -33.90 -1.73 -16.77
CA ALA A 133 -34.42 -0.45 -17.23
C ALA A 133 -34.09 -0.17 -18.71
N GLU A 134 -32.90 -0.56 -19.16
CA GLU A 134 -32.50 -0.42 -20.56
C GLU A 134 -33.24 -1.41 -21.47
N SER A 135 -33.39 -2.67 -21.04
CA SER A 135 -34.16 -3.69 -21.76
C SER A 135 -35.63 -3.29 -21.95
N ALA A 136 -36.23 -2.61 -20.96
CA ALA A 136 -37.60 -2.12 -21.04
C ALA A 136 -37.78 -0.98 -22.05
N LYS A 137 -36.74 -0.16 -22.32
CA LYS A 137 -36.79 0.91 -23.33
C LYS A 137 -36.72 0.39 -24.75
N ILE A 138 -36.06 -0.75 -24.99
CA ILE A 138 -35.90 -1.33 -26.33
C ILE A 138 -37.21 -1.99 -26.83
N GLN A 139 -38.12 -2.33 -25.93
CA GLN A 139 -39.41 -2.96 -26.26
C GLN A 139 -40.55 -1.98 -26.56
N GLN A 140 -40.29 -0.66 -26.55
CA GLN A 140 -41.24 0.39 -26.91
C GLN A 140 -40.91 0.99 -28.28
#